data_AF-A0A1H5E497-F1
#
_entry.id   AF-A0A1H5E497-F1
#
_cell.length_a   1.000
_cell.length_b   1.000
_cell.length_c   1.000
_cell.angle_alpha   90.00
_cell.angle_beta   90.00
_cell.angle_gamma   90.00
#
_symmetry.space_group_name_H-M   'P 1'
#
loop_
_entity.id
_entity.type
_entity.pdbx_description
1 polymer ?
#
loop_
_entity_poly.entity_id
_entity_poly.type
_entity_poly.pdbx_seq_one_letter_code
_entity_poly.pdbx_strand_id
1 'polypeptide(L)' 'MYCRLCGRPLTGADSRRTGLGPTCDAKLHPAPPDIRTRRHEVTQDTLPGLDPSAD' A
#
# COMPACT_ATOMS: atom_id res chain seq x y z
N MET A 1 -25.10 5.58 4.18
CA MET A 1 -24.01 4.87 3.46
C MET A 1 -23.23 4.05 4.48
N TYR A 2 -22.92 2.80 4.17
CA TYR A 2 -22.27 1.86 5.08
C TYR A 2 -20.91 1.41 4.51
N CYS A 3 -19.99 1.02 5.39
CA CYS A 3 -18.69 0.50 4.99
C CYS A 3 -18.86 -0.83 4.26
N ARG A 4 -18.26 -0.96 3.07
CA ARG A 4 -18.29 -2.20 2.28
C ARG A 4 -17.53 -3.38 2.90
N LEU A 5 -16.70 -3.14 3.91
CA LEU A 5 -15.91 -4.18 4.59
C LEU A 5 -16.60 -4.67 5.88
N CYS A 6 -17.10 -3.76 6.72
CA CYS A 6 -17.59 -4.09 8.06
C CYS A 6 -19.06 -3.73 8.32
N GLY A 7 -19.75 -3.12 7.36
CA GLY A 7 -21.18 -2.76 7.48
C GLY A 7 -21.49 -1.60 8.44
N ARG A 8 -20.51 -0.98 9.10
CA ARG A 8 -20.74 0.16 10.00
C ARG A 8 -21.10 1.44 9.24
N PRO A 9 -21.91 2.35 9.83
CA PRO A 9 -22.28 3.61 9.19
C PRO A 9 -21.07 4.52 8.96
N LEU A 10 -21.04 5.18 7.80
CA LEU A 10 -19.96 6.10 7.42
C LEU A 10 -20.27 7.53 7.87
N THR A 11 -19.38 8.09 8.70
CA THR A 11 -19.55 9.43 9.30
C THR A 11 -18.87 10.53 8.50
N GLY A 12 -17.69 10.29 7.92
CA GLY A 12 -16.91 11.28 7.17
C GLY A 12 -17.21 11.34 5.66
N ALA A 13 -16.98 12.50 5.04
CA ALA A 13 -17.16 12.70 3.60
C ALA A 13 -16.19 11.82 2.77
N ASP A 14 -14.92 11.73 3.19
CA ASP A 14 -13.94 10.87 2.52
C ASP A 14 -14.31 9.40 2.61
N SER A 15 -14.77 8.96 3.79
CA SER A 15 -15.26 7.60 3.98
C SER A 15 -16.43 7.28 3.05
N ARG A 16 -17.37 8.21 2.86
CA ARG A 16 -18.47 8.06 1.90
C ARG A 16 -17.96 7.98 0.47
N ARG A 17 -16.96 8.78 0.10
CA ARG A 17 -16.38 8.76 -1.25
C ARG A 17 -15.69 7.43 -1.57
N THR A 18 -14.96 6.86 -0.62
CA THR A 18 -14.22 5.59 -0.79
C THR A 18 -15.07 4.34 -0.50
N GLY A 19 -16.21 4.50 0.17
CA GLY A 19 -17.06 3.40 0.65
C GLY A 19 -16.45 2.62 1.83
N LEU A 20 -15.41 3.15 2.47
CA LEU A 20 -14.68 2.50 3.55
C LEU A 20 -14.66 3.38 4.81
N GLY A 21 -14.95 2.78 5.97
CA GLY A 21 -14.77 3.45 7.26
C GLY A 21 -13.28 3.62 7.58
N PRO A 22 -12.89 4.60 8.41
CA PRO A 22 -11.49 4.97 8.62
C PRO A 22 -10.63 3.79 9.11
N THR A 23 -11.17 2.96 10.01
CA THR A 23 -10.48 1.76 10.49
C THR A 23 -10.32 0.68 9.41
N CYS A 24 -11.28 0.55 8.49
CA CYS A 24 -11.21 -0.45 7.41
C CYS A 24 -10.31 0.02 6.27
N ASP A 25 -10.31 1.32 6.00
CA ASP A 25 -9.43 1.93 5.00
C ASP A 25 -7.96 1.82 5.43
N ALA A 26 -7.63 2.17 6.67
CA ALA A 26 -6.26 2.05 7.20
C ALA A 26 -5.71 0.61 7.20
N LYS A 27 -6.59 -0.42 7.21
CA LYS A 27 -6.16 -1.83 7.07
C LYS A 27 -5.74 -2.18 5.65
N LEU A 28 -6.42 -1.61 4.65
CA LEU A 28 -6.16 -1.87 3.24
C LEU A 28 -5.07 -0.94 2.69
N HIS A 29 -5.02 0.28 3.21
CA HIS A 29 -4.11 1.35 2.81
C HIS A 29 -3.39 1.86 4.05
N PRO A 30 -2.46 1.07 4.62
CA PRO A 30 -1.68 1.52 5.76
C PRO A 30 -0.89 2.78 5.38
N ALA A 31 -0.80 3.72 6.32
CA ALA A 31 0.06 4.88 6.14
C ALA A 31 1.50 4.41 5.90
N PRO A 32 2.25 5.11 5.03
CA PRO A 32 3.67 4.86 4.90
C PRO A 32 4.33 4.91 6.28
N PRO A 33 5.28 4.00 6.58
CA PRO A 33 5.99 4.03 7.84
C PRO A 33 6.71 5.36 8.00
N ASP A 34 6.66 5.95 9.19
CA ASP A 34 7.43 7.15 9.55
C ASP A 34 8.89 6.78 9.82
N ILE A 35 9.52 6.15 8.82
CA ILE A 35 10.92 5.78 8.81
C ILE A 35 11.56 6.63 7.73
N ARG A 36 12.58 7.41 8.11
CA ARG A 36 13.40 8.13 7.13
C ARG A 36 14.11 7.12 6.24
N THR A 37 13.67 7.03 4.99
CA THR A 37 14.34 6.22 3.99
C THR A 37 15.64 6.90 3.61
N ARG A 38 16.77 6.38 4.09
CA ARG A 38 18.07 6.75 3.54
C ARG A 38 18.23 5.98 2.24
N ARG A 39 18.32 6.69 1.10
CA ARG A 39 18.59 6.05 -0.19
C ARG A 39 19.99 5.44 -0.12
N HIS A 40 20.06 4.11 -0.08
CA HIS A 40 21.30 3.37 -0.21
C HIS A 40 21.38 2.86 -1.65
N GLU A 41 22.34 3.37 -2.40
CA GLU A 41 22.61 2.88 -3.75
C GLU A 41 23.35 1.55 -3.61
N VAL A 42 22.73 0.48 -4.10
CA VAL A 42 23.27 -0.87 -4.12
C VAL A 42 23.37 -1.34 -5.56
N THR A 43 24.52 -1.92 -5.92
CA THR A 43 24.64 -2.68 -7.16
C THR A 43 23.88 -3.97 -6.97
N GLN A 44 22.85 -4.19 -7.79
CA GLN A 44 22.12 -5.45 -7.81
C GLN A 44 22.80 -6.39 -8.79
N ASP A 45 23.05 -7.62 -8.36
CA ASP A 45 23.42 -8.69 -9.28
C ASP A 45 22.26 -8.95 -10.23
N THR A 46 22.57 -9.24 -11.48
CA THR A 46 21.54 -9.64 -12.45
C THR A 46 20.90 -10.95 -12.00
N LEU A 47 19.60 -11.09 -12.25
CA LEU A 47 18.91 -12.36 -11.99
C LEU A 47 19.33 -13.41 -13.04
N PRO A 48 19.49 -14.69 -12.66
CA PRO A 48 19.79 -15.77 -13.60
C PRO A 48 18.78 -15.82 -14.75
N GLY A 49 19.26 -15.93 -15.99
CA GLY A 49 18.43 -15.92 -17.20
C GLY A 49 18.07 -14.52 -17.72
N LEU A 50 18.41 -13.46 -16.99
CA LEU A 50 18.44 -12.07 -17.49
C LEU A 50 19.86 -11.62 -17.85
N ASP A 51 20.86 -12.44 -17.54
CA ASP A 51 22.24 -12.26 -17.98
C ASP A 51 22.37 -12.61 -19.47
N PRO A 52 22.67 -11.64 -20.36
CA PRO A 52 22.82 -11.89 -21.79
C PRO A 52 24.09 -12.69 -22.14
N SER A 53 24.91 -13.00 -21.14
CA SER A 53 26.12 -13.82 -21.27
C SER A 53 25.92 -15.29 -20.89
N ALA A 54 24.69 -15.69 -20.52
CA ALA A 54 24.37 -17.05 -20.06
C ALA A 54 23.82 -17.97 -21.16
N ASP A 55 24.07 -17.65 -22.44
CA ASP A 55 23.85 -18.57 -23.59
C ASP A 55 24.99 -19.60 -23.72
#